data_AF-A0A852MAT5-F1
#
_entry.id   AF-A0A852MAT5-F1
#
_cell.length_a   1.000
_cell.length_b   1.000
_cell.length_c   1.000
_cell.angle_alpha   90.00
_cell.angle_beta   90.00
_cell.angle_gamma   90.00
#
_symmetry.space_group_name_H-M   'P 1'
#
loop_
_entity.id
_entity.type
_entity.pdbx_description
1 polymer ?
#
loop_
_entity_poly.entity_id
_entity_poly.type
_entity_poly.pdbx_seq_one_letter_code
_entity_poly.pdbx_strand_id
1 'polypeptide(L)'
;FIPWKKLYHRYLMKEDKALQRVERILQDFAITKDQEGCVLGLIRCVSAIPTAQKVDPNAILQCLRSHHLFPKAEVCIANKLPQFQSRMRLENIWAIIAVMVLFSDGVSDIQKLMMCLQRPCSNLSVVDVTERLYCVATLLAAMRDRNIEITNRIHYSIFYSLYLMENASVTPQRAEGETLPSCYRQDLWAGTLPEVKLTHEQQRILNHKIERGQRVKIMAFAGTGKTSTLVKYAEKFADMNFLYVAFNKAVTERGRSVFPRNVTCKTFHSLAFGSVGKHYKEKGKLNFSKMSVYSISSLIRNREGQSLFIRGKTVSQTLESFFASADEEICEEHAPIWFKNTHGERRLVSREEKKINVEEAKEIWHNMKKLDGDVEKKYKMTCDGYLKLWQLSKPQLSGYDTIFVDEAQDCTPAIVDIVLSQTCGIILVGDPHQQIYTFRGAVNTLYSVPHTHVYYLTQ
;
A
#
# COMPACT_ATOMS: atom_id res chain seq x y z
N PHE A 1 15.95 5.90 -16.27
CA PHE A 1 16.09 4.52 -15.76
C PHE A 1 16.46 4.61 -14.28
N ILE A 2 15.85 3.82 -13.39
CA ILE A 2 15.94 3.96 -11.91
C ILE A 2 16.64 2.69 -11.35
N PRO A 3 17.99 2.65 -11.27
CA PRO A 3 18.75 1.46 -10.88
C PRO A 3 18.35 0.83 -9.54
N TRP A 4 18.12 1.62 -8.50
CA TRP A 4 17.74 1.12 -7.18
C TRP A 4 16.33 0.56 -7.16
N LYS A 5 15.38 1.13 -7.92
CA LYS A 5 14.07 0.51 -8.14
C LYS A 5 14.21 -0.89 -8.74
N LYS A 6 15.04 -1.03 -9.77
CA LYS A 6 15.30 -2.34 -10.40
C LYS A 6 15.95 -3.31 -9.43
N LEU A 7 16.94 -2.86 -8.65
CA LEU A 7 17.60 -3.70 -7.65
C LEU A 7 16.62 -4.15 -6.56
N TYR A 8 15.76 -3.24 -6.08
CA TYR A 8 14.74 -3.52 -5.09
C TYR A 8 13.81 -4.66 -5.53
N HIS A 9 13.21 -4.55 -6.73
CA HIS A 9 12.30 -5.58 -7.23
C HIS A 9 13.01 -6.93 -7.44
N ARG A 10 14.23 -6.93 -7.98
CA ARG A 10 15.02 -8.17 -8.14
C ARG A 10 15.40 -8.81 -6.80
N TYR A 11 15.70 -7.99 -5.81
CA TYR A 11 15.97 -8.45 -4.44
C TYR A 11 14.73 -9.10 -3.82
N LEU A 12 13.55 -8.49 -3.97
CA LEU A 12 12.28 -9.08 -3.50
C LEU A 12 11.96 -10.40 -4.21
N MET A 13 12.29 -10.52 -5.49
CA MET A 13 12.14 -11.76 -6.27
C MET A 13 13.20 -12.82 -5.95
N LYS A 14 14.10 -12.56 -4.99
CA LYS A 14 15.18 -13.47 -4.59
C LYS A 14 16.10 -13.88 -5.75
N GLU A 15 16.34 -12.97 -6.70
CA GLU A 15 17.32 -13.20 -7.79
C GLU A 15 18.75 -13.24 -7.23
N ASP A 16 19.50 -14.31 -7.48
CA ASP A 16 20.85 -14.54 -6.92
C ASP A 16 21.80 -13.36 -7.12
N LYS A 17 21.81 -12.78 -8.33
CA LYS A 17 22.66 -11.63 -8.66
C LYS A 17 22.32 -10.40 -7.81
N ALA A 18 21.03 -10.18 -7.53
CA ALA A 18 20.58 -9.07 -6.70
C ALA A 18 20.91 -9.31 -5.23
N LEU A 19 20.70 -10.53 -4.73
CA LEU A 19 21.07 -10.93 -3.36
C LEU A 19 22.57 -10.73 -3.11
N GLN A 20 23.43 -11.22 -4.01
CA GLN A 20 24.89 -11.06 -3.90
C GLN A 20 25.34 -9.60 -4.01
N ARG A 21 24.65 -8.79 -4.82
CA ARG A 21 24.96 -7.36 -4.94
C ARG A 21 24.59 -6.59 -3.68
N VAL A 22 23.39 -6.81 -3.16
CA VAL A 22 22.94 -6.19 -1.91
C VAL A 22 23.83 -6.66 -0.75
N GLU A 23 24.26 -7.92 -0.74
CA GLU A 23 25.18 -8.41 0.29
C GLU A 23 26.51 -7.68 0.30
N ARG A 24 27.13 -7.48 -0.87
CA ARG A 24 28.37 -6.70 -0.98
C ARG A 24 28.17 -5.27 -0.45
N ILE A 25 27.05 -4.63 -0.80
CA ILE A 25 26.73 -3.28 -0.30
C ILE A 25 26.61 -3.28 1.24
N LEU A 26 25.96 -4.27 1.84
CA LEU A 26 25.85 -4.34 3.30
C LEU A 26 27.23 -4.49 3.95
N GLN A 27 28.13 -5.28 3.37
CA GLN A 27 29.50 -5.45 3.86
C GLN A 27 30.33 -4.17 3.71
N ASP A 28 30.30 -3.55 2.51
CA ASP A 28 31.05 -2.33 2.18
C ASP A 28 30.70 -1.16 3.12
N PHE A 29 29.45 -1.11 3.57
CA PHE A 29 28.94 -0.06 4.47
C PHE A 29 28.80 -0.51 5.93
N ALA A 30 29.33 -1.68 6.31
CA ALA A 30 29.28 -2.23 7.67
C ALA A 30 27.85 -2.33 8.27
N ILE A 31 26.87 -2.68 7.43
CA ILE A 31 25.46 -2.88 7.81
C ILE A 31 25.28 -4.35 8.20
N THR A 32 25.81 -4.74 9.35
CA THR A 32 25.70 -6.11 9.89
C THR A 32 25.09 -6.10 11.30
N LYS A 33 24.64 -7.27 11.76
CA LYS A 33 23.98 -7.41 13.07
C LYS A 33 24.93 -7.14 14.23
N ASP A 34 26.20 -7.49 14.08
CA ASP A 34 27.21 -7.44 15.14
C ASP A 34 27.89 -6.07 15.25
N GLN A 35 27.62 -5.14 14.32
CA GLN A 35 28.21 -3.81 14.31
C GLN A 35 27.30 -2.79 15.00
N GLU A 36 27.83 -2.12 16.02
CA GLU A 36 27.18 -0.96 16.60
C GLU A 36 27.08 0.17 15.56
N GLY A 37 25.86 0.67 15.34
CA GLY A 37 25.63 1.75 14.38
C GLY A 37 25.42 1.31 12.92
N CYS A 38 24.93 0.09 12.68
CA CYS A 38 24.54 -0.39 11.33
C CYS A 38 23.62 0.60 10.56
N VAL A 39 22.77 1.36 11.26
CA VAL A 39 21.92 2.41 10.69
C VAL A 39 22.75 3.58 10.12
N LEU A 40 23.91 3.89 10.71
CA LEU A 40 24.85 4.88 10.17
C LEU A 40 25.51 4.39 8.87
N GLY A 41 25.69 3.08 8.72
CA GLY A 41 26.11 2.47 7.46
C GLY A 41 25.09 2.69 6.35
N LEU A 42 23.80 2.51 6.66
CA LEU A 42 22.70 2.83 5.74
C LEU A 42 22.73 4.29 5.29
N ILE A 43 22.87 5.23 6.23
CA ILE A 43 22.93 6.68 5.93
C ILE A 43 24.12 6.99 5.01
N ARG A 44 25.30 6.40 5.29
CA ARG A 44 26.49 6.53 4.44
C ARG A 44 26.25 5.98 3.03
N CYS A 45 25.59 4.83 2.91
CA CYS A 45 25.26 4.21 1.63
C CYS A 45 24.35 5.10 0.77
N VAL A 46 23.29 5.65 1.35
CA VAL A 46 22.35 6.54 0.64
C VAL A 46 23.05 7.82 0.19
N SER A 47 23.93 8.37 1.02
CA SER A 47 24.66 9.62 0.76
C SER A 47 25.72 9.47 -0.33
N ALA A 48 26.25 8.26 -0.53
CA ALA A 48 27.27 7.95 -1.53
C ALA A 48 26.71 7.84 -2.97
N ILE A 49 25.38 7.84 -3.15
CA ILE A 49 24.75 7.71 -4.48
C ILE A 49 24.95 8.99 -5.31
N PRO A 50 25.61 8.93 -6.48
CA PRO A 50 25.84 10.09 -7.33
C PRO A 50 24.53 10.76 -7.76
N THR A 51 24.45 12.08 -7.64
CA THR A 51 23.30 12.87 -8.12
C THR A 51 23.59 13.34 -9.54
N ALA A 52 22.66 13.10 -10.47
CA ALA A 52 22.91 13.27 -11.91
C ALA A 52 23.02 14.75 -12.35
N GLN A 53 22.53 15.69 -11.54
CA GLN A 53 22.43 17.12 -11.88
C GLN A 53 23.24 17.99 -10.92
N LYS A 54 23.75 19.13 -11.40
CA LYS A 54 24.32 20.19 -10.55
C LYS A 54 23.16 20.88 -9.80
N VAL A 55 22.81 20.35 -8.64
CA VAL A 55 21.77 20.93 -7.77
C VAL A 55 22.42 21.82 -6.72
N ASP A 56 21.81 22.97 -6.42
CA ASP A 56 22.28 23.86 -5.35
C ASP A 56 21.93 23.28 -3.97
N PRO A 57 22.92 22.92 -3.14
CA PRO A 57 22.70 22.40 -1.80
C PRO A 57 21.91 23.36 -0.90
N ASN A 58 22.14 24.67 -1.03
CA ASN A 58 21.53 25.67 -0.15
C ASN A 58 20.02 25.79 -0.39
N ALA A 59 19.62 25.76 -1.66
CA ALA A 59 18.22 25.83 -2.03
C ALA A 59 17.44 24.61 -1.49
N ILE A 60 17.98 23.39 -1.60
CA ILE A 60 17.34 22.19 -1.03
C ILE A 60 17.17 22.32 0.50
N LEU A 61 18.21 22.77 1.20
CA LEU A 61 18.16 22.96 2.66
C LEU A 61 17.08 23.96 3.05
N GLN A 62 16.94 25.06 2.32
CA GLN A 62 15.87 26.03 2.56
C GLN A 62 14.48 25.39 2.39
N CYS A 63 14.29 24.56 1.35
CA CYS A 63 13.04 23.85 1.16
C CYS A 63 12.80 22.84 2.33
N LEU A 64 13.85 22.15 2.82
CA LEU A 64 13.78 21.18 3.92
C LEU A 64 13.53 21.81 5.31
N ARG A 65 13.99 23.03 5.58
CA ARG A 65 13.76 23.74 6.86
C ARG A 65 12.28 23.88 7.23
N SER A 66 11.39 23.86 6.24
CA SER A 66 9.94 23.90 6.46
C SER A 66 9.36 22.59 7.02
N HIS A 67 10.14 21.51 7.04
CA HIS A 67 9.70 20.21 7.53
C HIS A 67 10.04 20.01 9.01
N HIS A 68 9.08 19.54 9.80
CA HIS A 68 9.20 19.41 11.26
C HIS A 68 10.34 18.47 11.73
N LEU A 69 10.70 17.46 10.94
CA LEU A 69 11.81 16.54 11.23
C LEU A 69 13.21 17.11 10.91
N PHE A 70 13.32 18.22 10.17
CA PHE A 70 14.61 18.74 9.72
C PHE A 70 15.56 19.09 10.88
N PRO A 71 15.14 19.84 11.93
CA PRO A 71 16.04 20.22 13.02
C PRO A 71 16.60 19.00 13.77
N LYS A 72 15.77 17.96 13.97
CA LYS A 72 16.19 16.71 14.61
C LYS A 72 17.22 15.95 13.77
N ALA A 73 17.01 15.91 12.46
CA ALA A 73 17.91 15.24 11.53
C ALA A 73 19.26 15.96 11.42
N GLU A 74 19.26 17.28 11.36
CA GLU A 74 20.48 18.11 11.31
C GLU A 74 21.35 17.90 12.54
N VAL A 75 20.76 17.95 13.74
CA VAL A 75 21.47 17.68 15.01
C VAL A 75 22.01 16.25 15.07
N CYS A 76 21.25 15.27 14.57
CA CYS A 76 21.67 13.87 14.54
C CYS A 76 22.92 13.67 13.65
N ILE A 77 22.91 14.24 12.44
CA ILE A 77 24.06 14.19 11.52
C ILE A 77 25.27 14.89 12.14
N ALA A 78 25.06 16.08 12.73
CA ALA A 78 26.12 16.84 13.39
C ALA A 78 26.82 16.03 14.49
N ASN A 79 26.06 15.28 15.30
CA ASN A 79 26.61 14.53 16.43
C ASN A 79 27.17 13.15 16.07
N LYS A 80 26.61 12.47 15.06
CA LYS A 80 26.94 11.06 14.75
C LYS A 80 27.81 10.88 13.52
N LEU A 81 27.90 11.87 12.64
CA LEU A 81 28.69 11.80 11.41
C LEU A 81 29.41 13.14 11.17
N PRO A 82 30.39 13.51 12.02
CA PRO A 82 31.07 14.81 11.95
C PRO A 82 31.84 15.04 10.64
N GLN A 83 32.19 13.98 9.90
CA GLN A 83 32.79 14.10 8.57
C GLN A 83 31.93 14.91 7.58
N PHE A 84 30.60 14.95 7.77
CA PHE A 84 29.68 15.72 6.94
C PHE A 84 29.55 17.20 7.37
N GLN A 85 30.27 17.68 8.40
CA GLN A 85 30.26 19.11 8.78
C GLN A 85 31.27 19.96 7.99
N SER A 86 32.36 19.35 7.50
CA SER A 86 33.54 20.10 7.05
C SER A 86 33.38 20.81 5.69
N ARG A 87 32.43 20.39 4.84
CA ARG A 87 32.08 21.05 3.57
C ARG A 87 30.61 20.83 3.27
N MET A 88 29.86 21.86 2.90
CA MET A 88 28.47 21.71 2.41
C MET A 88 28.47 20.96 1.08
N ARG A 89 28.18 19.66 1.15
CA ARG A 89 28.10 18.76 -0.01
C ARG A 89 26.70 18.19 -0.12
N LEU A 90 26.31 17.82 -1.34
CA LEU A 90 25.07 17.09 -1.60
C LEU A 90 24.97 15.79 -0.78
N GLU A 91 26.10 15.17 -0.47
CA GLU A 91 26.22 14.02 0.44
C GLU A 91 25.57 14.29 1.80
N ASN A 92 25.80 15.48 2.39
CA ASN A 92 25.25 15.86 3.69
C ASN A 92 23.72 15.98 3.63
N ILE A 93 23.19 16.50 2.51
CA ILE A 93 21.75 16.69 2.31
C ILE A 93 21.06 15.35 2.19
N TRP A 94 21.63 14.42 1.43
CA TRP A 94 21.11 13.06 1.35
C TRP A 94 21.19 12.33 2.68
N ALA A 95 22.22 12.59 3.49
CA ALA A 95 22.30 12.08 4.85
C ALA A 95 21.16 12.62 5.73
N ILE A 96 20.89 13.93 5.67
CA ILE A 96 19.77 14.57 6.39
C ILE A 96 18.43 13.97 5.93
N ILE A 97 18.21 13.86 4.62
CA ILE A 97 16.99 13.26 4.05
C ILE A 97 16.84 11.81 4.53
N ALA A 98 17.92 11.02 4.53
CA ALA A 98 17.90 9.64 5.02
C ALA A 98 17.50 9.58 6.50
N VAL A 99 18.04 10.47 7.35
CA VAL A 99 17.66 10.55 8.77
C VAL A 99 16.20 10.99 8.94
N MET A 100 15.73 11.98 8.17
CA MET A 100 14.32 12.40 8.19
C MET A 100 13.39 11.24 7.81
N VAL A 101 13.75 10.42 6.83
CA VAL A 101 13.01 9.22 6.46
C VAL A 101 13.02 8.18 7.58
N LEU A 102 14.17 7.96 8.24
CA LEU A 102 14.29 7.04 9.38
C LEU A 102 13.50 7.52 10.61
N PHE A 103 13.39 8.83 10.81
CA PHE A 103 12.61 9.46 11.89
C PHE A 103 11.13 9.63 11.56
N SER A 104 10.70 9.28 10.35
CA SER A 104 9.30 9.44 9.95
C SER A 104 8.39 8.59 10.82
N ASP A 105 7.35 9.21 11.39
CA ASP A 105 6.31 8.49 12.11
C ASP A 105 5.39 7.82 11.08
N GLY A 106 5.24 8.34 9.88
CA GLY A 106 4.45 7.63 8.89
C GLY A 106 4.52 8.19 7.50
N VAL A 107 3.62 7.69 6.67
CA VAL A 107 3.46 8.07 5.26
C VAL A 107 3.32 9.60 5.11
N SER A 108 2.57 10.25 6.00
CA SER A 108 2.34 11.70 5.95
C SER A 108 3.63 12.51 6.04
N ASP A 109 4.59 12.11 6.88
CA ASP A 109 5.87 12.79 7.00
C ASP A 109 6.72 12.62 5.75
N ILE A 110 6.74 11.41 5.18
CA ILE A 110 7.46 11.17 3.93
C ILE A 110 6.82 11.96 2.80
N GLN A 111 5.49 12.01 2.70
CA GLN A 111 4.79 12.83 1.71
C GLN A 111 5.08 14.33 1.85
N LYS A 112 5.10 14.86 3.09
CA LYS A 112 5.49 16.25 3.35
C LYS A 112 6.93 16.53 2.94
N LEU A 113 7.84 15.61 3.26
CA LEU A 113 9.23 15.68 2.81
C LEU A 113 9.30 15.73 1.27
N MET A 114 8.51 14.91 0.57
CA MET A 114 8.45 14.94 -0.89
C MET A 114 7.92 16.27 -1.41
N MET A 115 6.85 16.81 -0.82
CA MET A 115 6.31 18.12 -1.19
C MET A 115 7.34 19.25 -0.98
N CYS A 116 8.14 19.19 0.10
CA CYS A 116 9.25 20.11 0.31
C CYS A 116 10.31 19.99 -0.80
N LEU A 117 10.69 18.76 -1.17
CA LEU A 117 11.70 18.49 -2.20
C LEU A 117 11.21 18.77 -3.62
N GLN A 118 9.90 18.82 -3.87
CA GLN A 118 9.31 19.12 -5.18
C GLN A 118 9.04 20.62 -5.40
N ARG A 119 9.35 21.48 -4.43
CA ARG A 119 9.22 22.93 -4.60
C ARG A 119 10.14 23.42 -5.72
N PRO A 120 9.74 24.45 -6.49
CA PRO A 120 10.57 25.01 -7.56
C PRO A 120 11.97 25.45 -7.11
N CYS A 121 12.16 25.76 -5.82
CA CYS A 121 13.44 26.11 -5.23
C CYS A 121 14.49 24.99 -5.28
N SER A 122 14.09 23.71 -5.19
CA SER A 122 15.05 22.62 -4.94
C SER A 122 15.83 22.20 -6.19
N ASN A 123 15.29 22.42 -7.40
CA ASN A 123 15.76 21.84 -8.66
C ASN A 123 16.04 20.32 -8.62
N LEU A 124 15.49 19.60 -7.62
CA LEU A 124 15.76 18.19 -7.41
C LEU A 124 14.78 17.35 -8.23
N SER A 125 15.31 16.44 -9.06
CA SER A 125 14.47 15.57 -9.87
C SER A 125 13.67 14.60 -8.99
N VAL A 126 12.39 14.39 -9.32
CA VAL A 126 11.56 13.33 -8.71
C VAL A 126 12.22 11.96 -8.87
N VAL A 127 12.95 11.76 -9.99
CA VAL A 127 13.69 10.53 -10.26
C VAL A 127 14.80 10.32 -9.23
N ASP A 128 15.52 11.38 -8.85
CA ASP A 128 16.59 11.29 -7.86
C ASP A 128 16.03 10.91 -6.50
N VAL A 129 14.96 11.57 -6.06
CA VAL A 129 14.32 11.28 -4.77
C VAL A 129 13.78 9.85 -4.74
N THR A 130 13.11 9.43 -5.82
CA THR A 130 12.58 8.07 -5.99
C THR A 130 13.71 7.03 -5.87
N GLU A 131 14.83 7.25 -6.56
CA GLU A 131 16.01 6.37 -6.50
C GLU A 131 16.55 6.22 -5.06
N ARG A 132 16.60 7.30 -4.27
CA ARG A 132 17.11 7.25 -2.89
C ARG A 132 16.15 6.55 -1.95
N LEU A 133 14.85 6.78 -2.11
CA LEU A 133 13.83 6.07 -1.34
C LEU A 133 13.85 4.56 -1.65
N TYR A 134 14.06 4.15 -2.91
CA TYR A 134 14.26 2.72 -3.24
C TYR A 134 15.56 2.15 -2.66
N CYS A 135 16.62 2.95 -2.58
CA CYS A 135 17.85 2.54 -1.87
C CYS A 135 17.54 2.24 -0.39
N VAL A 136 16.94 3.19 0.33
CA VAL A 136 16.57 3.01 1.73
C VAL A 136 15.65 1.79 1.89
N ALA A 137 14.63 1.64 1.04
CA ALA A 137 13.74 0.48 1.06
C ALA A 137 14.49 -0.86 0.86
N THR A 138 15.42 -0.92 -0.10
CA THR A 138 16.24 -2.12 -0.35
C THR A 138 17.07 -2.48 0.87
N LEU A 139 17.76 -1.50 1.47
CA LEU A 139 18.61 -1.71 2.64
C LEU A 139 17.78 -2.15 3.86
N LEU A 140 16.64 -1.50 4.12
CA LEU A 140 15.74 -1.89 5.22
C LEU A 140 15.19 -3.32 5.04
N ALA A 141 14.82 -3.70 3.81
CA ALA A 141 14.38 -5.06 3.51
C ALA A 141 15.49 -6.08 3.76
N ALA A 142 16.72 -5.76 3.37
CA ALA A 142 17.87 -6.63 3.57
C ALA A 142 18.31 -6.75 5.04
N MET A 143 18.27 -5.64 5.78
CA MET A 143 18.50 -5.63 7.24
C MET A 143 17.51 -6.55 7.95
N ARG A 144 16.22 -6.48 7.58
CA ARG A 144 15.18 -7.36 8.12
C ARG A 144 15.44 -8.82 7.80
N ASP A 145 15.78 -9.14 6.55
CA ASP A 145 16.04 -10.52 6.12
C ASP A 145 17.25 -11.13 6.88
N ARG A 146 18.14 -10.28 7.44
CA ARG A 146 19.29 -10.65 8.27
C ARG A 146 19.04 -10.58 9.78
N ASN A 147 17.78 -10.43 10.20
CA ASN A 147 17.41 -10.30 11.61
C ASN A 147 18.10 -9.14 12.34
N ILE A 148 18.41 -8.04 11.62
CA ILE A 148 18.78 -6.77 12.26
C ILE A 148 17.48 -6.13 12.78
N GLU A 149 17.49 -5.68 14.03
CA GLU A 149 16.32 -5.11 14.70
C GLU A 149 15.95 -3.75 14.10
N ILE A 150 15.03 -3.75 13.13
CA ILE A 150 14.48 -2.54 12.56
C ILE A 150 12.97 -2.67 12.36
N THR A 151 12.24 -1.58 12.61
CA THR A 151 10.79 -1.59 12.47
C THR A 151 10.38 -1.68 11.01
N ASN A 152 9.50 -2.66 10.69
CA ASN A 152 8.91 -2.80 9.36
C ASN A 152 8.06 -1.58 8.95
N ARG A 153 7.66 -0.74 9.92
CA ARG A 153 6.89 0.47 9.68
C ARG A 153 7.60 1.43 8.74
N ILE A 154 8.91 1.64 8.89
CA ILE A 154 9.66 2.59 8.06
C ILE A 154 9.69 2.11 6.62
N HIS A 155 10.04 0.83 6.39
CA HIS A 155 10.02 0.23 5.05
C HIS A 155 8.64 0.35 4.40
N TYR A 156 7.56 0.03 5.13
CA TYR A 156 6.20 0.19 4.63
C TYR A 156 5.87 1.65 4.29
N SER A 157 6.20 2.61 5.17
CA SER A 157 5.93 4.03 4.94
C SER A 157 6.62 4.53 3.68
N ILE A 158 7.88 4.14 3.45
CA ILE A 158 8.63 4.50 2.24
C ILE A 158 7.98 3.90 1.00
N PHE A 159 7.76 2.58 1.02
CA PHE A 159 7.25 1.87 -0.15
C PHE A 159 5.83 2.32 -0.52
N TYR A 160 4.98 2.56 0.47
CA TYR A 160 3.64 3.11 0.22
C TYR A 160 3.69 4.57 -0.26
N SER A 161 4.63 5.38 0.21
CA SER A 161 4.83 6.76 -0.32
C SER A 161 5.30 6.73 -1.77
N LEU A 162 6.26 5.86 -2.11
CA LEU A 162 6.71 5.61 -3.47
C LEU A 162 5.55 5.17 -4.37
N TYR A 163 4.75 4.24 -3.90
CA TYR A 163 3.54 3.77 -4.59
C TYR A 163 2.56 4.93 -4.87
N LEU A 164 2.29 5.79 -3.89
CA LEU A 164 1.40 6.94 -4.09
C LEU A 164 1.96 7.94 -5.10
N MET A 165 3.27 8.16 -5.10
CA MET A 165 3.96 9.04 -6.05
C MET A 165 3.90 8.50 -7.48
N GLU A 166 4.21 7.21 -7.67
CA GLU A 166 4.24 6.59 -9.00
C GLU A 166 2.84 6.41 -9.59
N ASN A 167 1.82 6.31 -8.73
CA ASN A 167 0.42 6.26 -9.12
C ASN A 167 -0.29 7.62 -9.00
N ALA A 168 0.44 8.73 -8.83
CA ALA A 168 -0.11 10.06 -9.03
C ALA A 168 -0.11 10.35 -10.54
N SER A 169 -1.29 10.37 -11.15
CA SER A 169 -1.47 10.81 -12.54
C SER A 169 -0.77 12.15 -12.74
N VAL A 170 0.03 12.29 -13.80
CA VAL A 170 0.59 13.56 -14.26
C VAL A 170 -0.56 14.48 -14.65
N THR A 171 -1.08 15.19 -13.66
CA THR A 171 -1.93 16.35 -13.83
C THR A 171 -1.16 17.46 -13.13
N PRO A 172 -0.75 18.54 -13.80
CA PRO A 172 -0.07 19.62 -13.13
C PRO A 172 -1.07 20.23 -12.13
N GLN A 173 -0.93 19.90 -10.85
CA GLN A 173 -1.67 20.60 -9.80
C GLN A 173 -1.22 22.06 -9.83
N ARG A 174 -2.17 22.95 -10.09
CA ARG A 174 -2.02 24.38 -9.85
C ARG A 174 -1.60 24.55 -8.39
N ALA A 175 -0.41 25.13 -8.19
CA ALA A 175 -0.04 25.64 -6.88
C ALA A 175 -1.07 26.72 -6.51
N GLU A 176 -1.80 26.51 -5.42
CA GLU A 176 -2.47 27.60 -4.72
C GLU A 176 -1.37 28.50 -4.13
N GLY A 177 -1.02 29.53 -4.91
CA GLY A 177 -0.19 30.63 -4.47
C GLY A 177 -1.04 31.67 -3.76
N GLU A 178 -0.56 32.11 -2.62
CA GLU A 178 -1.09 33.17 -1.78
C GLU A 178 -1.43 34.43 -2.59
N THR A 179 -2.54 35.05 -2.18
CA THR A 179 -3.15 36.27 -2.72
C THR A 179 -2.19 37.44 -2.86
N LEU A 180 -2.14 38.05 -4.05
CA LEU A 180 -2.09 39.50 -4.23
C LEU A 180 -2.67 39.91 -5.61
N PRO A 181 -3.54 40.92 -5.69
CA PRO A 181 -4.26 41.26 -6.92
C PRO A 181 -3.47 42.28 -7.75
N SER A 182 -3.26 41.99 -9.03
CA SER A 182 -2.92 43.03 -9.99
C SER A 182 -3.44 42.66 -11.38
N CYS A 183 -4.31 43.53 -11.86
CA CYS A 183 -4.91 43.59 -13.18
C CYS A 183 -3.85 43.46 -14.28
N TYR A 184 -4.16 42.69 -15.34
CA TYR A 184 -3.76 42.84 -16.76
C TYR A 184 -3.75 41.46 -17.43
N ARG A 185 -4.93 41.07 -17.94
CA ARG A 185 -5.17 40.33 -19.20
C ARG A 185 -6.57 39.71 -19.17
N GLN A 186 -7.56 40.54 -19.47
CA GLN A 186 -8.68 40.09 -20.31
C GLN A 186 -8.11 39.74 -21.69
N ASP A 187 -8.79 38.81 -22.37
CA ASP A 187 -8.52 38.31 -23.72
C ASP A 187 -7.56 37.11 -23.79
N LEU A 188 -8.14 35.91 -23.61
CA LEU A 188 -7.84 34.64 -24.31
C LEU A 188 -8.67 33.51 -23.67
N TRP A 189 -10.00 33.59 -23.79
CA TRP A 189 -10.90 32.47 -23.51
C TRP A 189 -11.36 31.85 -24.84
N ALA A 190 -10.49 31.03 -25.43
CA ALA A 190 -10.81 30.00 -26.42
C ALA A 190 -9.53 29.21 -26.70
N GLY A 191 -9.23 28.23 -25.85
CA GLY A 191 -7.99 27.46 -25.96
C GLY A 191 -8.11 26.14 -25.21
N THR A 192 -8.45 25.11 -25.98
CA THR A 192 -8.48 23.67 -25.70
C THR A 192 -7.52 23.24 -24.57
N LEU A 193 -8.06 22.51 -23.58
CA LEU A 193 -7.27 21.70 -22.64
C LEU A 193 -6.27 20.85 -23.48
N PRO A 194 -4.97 20.77 -23.15
CA PRO A 194 -4.04 20.00 -23.97
C PRO A 194 -4.53 18.55 -24.08
N GLU A 195 -4.83 18.15 -25.31
CA GLU A 195 -5.35 16.83 -25.64
C GLU A 195 -4.27 15.80 -25.29
N VAL A 196 -4.47 15.06 -24.20
CA VAL A 196 -3.53 14.00 -23.78
C VAL A 196 -3.52 12.95 -24.88
N LYS A 197 -2.44 12.91 -25.66
CA LYS A 197 -2.27 11.93 -26.73
C LYS A 197 -2.15 10.54 -26.12
N LEU A 198 -3.19 9.73 -26.30
CA LEU A 198 -3.23 8.36 -25.79
C LEU A 198 -2.17 7.49 -26.47
N THR A 199 -1.56 6.58 -25.71
CA THR A 199 -0.64 5.59 -26.28
C THR A 199 -1.40 4.55 -27.11
N HIS A 200 -0.71 3.85 -28.02
CA HIS A 200 -1.33 2.77 -28.79
C HIS A 200 -1.92 1.67 -27.90
N GLU A 201 -1.30 1.39 -26.75
CA GLU A 201 -1.79 0.43 -25.78
C GLU A 201 -3.09 0.90 -25.11
N GLN A 202 -3.14 2.15 -24.66
CA GLN A 202 -4.35 2.77 -24.14
C GLN A 202 -5.47 2.77 -25.18
N GLN A 203 -5.16 3.14 -26.42
CA GLN A 203 -6.13 3.19 -27.51
C GLN A 203 -6.70 1.80 -27.83
N ARG A 204 -5.87 0.75 -27.75
CA ARG A 204 -6.31 -0.65 -27.93
C ARG A 204 -7.30 -1.08 -26.85
N ILE A 205 -7.09 -0.68 -25.60
CA ILE A 205 -8.02 -0.90 -24.49
C ILE A 205 -9.32 -0.13 -24.73
N LEU A 206 -9.24 1.15 -25.11
CA LEU A 206 -10.42 1.97 -25.39
C LEU A 206 -11.23 1.48 -26.60
N ASN A 207 -10.62 0.75 -27.54
CA ASN A 207 -11.33 0.16 -28.68
C ASN A 207 -12.09 -1.12 -28.32
N HIS A 208 -11.84 -1.70 -27.14
CA HIS A 208 -12.58 -2.84 -26.63
C HIS A 208 -13.84 -2.38 -25.90
N LYS A 209 -15.01 -2.46 -26.53
CA LYS A 209 -16.29 -2.28 -25.83
C LYS A 209 -16.57 -3.55 -25.03
N ILE A 210 -16.60 -3.43 -23.71
CA ILE A 210 -16.81 -4.57 -22.82
C ILE A 210 -18.28 -5.03 -22.86
N GLU A 211 -18.47 -6.34 -22.88
CA GLU A 211 -19.80 -6.98 -22.86
C GLU A 211 -20.08 -7.64 -21.51
N ARG A 212 -21.34 -7.97 -21.24
CA ARG A 212 -21.74 -8.68 -20.02
C ARG A 212 -21.03 -10.03 -19.92
N GLY A 213 -20.57 -10.38 -18.73
CA GLY A 213 -19.79 -11.60 -18.47
C GLY A 213 -18.32 -11.54 -18.93
N GLN A 214 -17.90 -10.54 -19.71
CA GLN A 214 -16.49 -10.41 -20.08
C GLN A 214 -15.65 -9.98 -18.89
N ARG A 215 -14.46 -10.56 -18.82
CA ARG A 215 -13.43 -10.27 -17.82
C ARG A 215 -12.17 -9.84 -18.53
N VAL A 216 -11.83 -8.57 -18.42
CA VAL A 216 -10.65 -7.96 -19.04
C VAL A 216 -9.61 -7.71 -17.96
N LYS A 217 -8.37 -8.14 -18.19
CA LYS A 217 -7.23 -7.80 -17.33
C LYS A 217 -6.32 -6.82 -18.04
N ILE A 218 -5.87 -5.80 -17.34
CA ILE A 218 -4.92 -4.80 -17.81
C ILE A 218 -3.70 -4.88 -16.91
N MET A 219 -2.64 -5.48 -17.46
CA MET A 219 -1.35 -5.64 -16.80
C MET A 219 -0.55 -4.37 -17.03
N ALA A 220 -0.40 -3.55 -16.01
CA ALA A 220 0.20 -2.23 -16.15
C ALA A 220 1.45 -2.09 -15.29
N PHE A 221 2.42 -1.28 -15.73
CA PHE A 221 3.51 -0.86 -14.86
C PHE A 221 3.16 0.42 -14.09
N ALA A 222 3.88 0.65 -13.00
CA ALA A 222 3.84 1.91 -12.27
C ALA A 222 4.04 3.12 -13.20
N GLY A 223 3.13 4.09 -13.14
CA GLY A 223 3.20 5.32 -13.92
C GLY A 223 2.70 5.24 -15.38
N THR A 224 2.25 4.08 -15.90
CA THR A 224 1.78 3.95 -17.31
C THR A 224 0.33 4.41 -17.53
N GLY A 225 -0.22 5.17 -16.59
CA GLY A 225 -1.55 5.75 -16.72
C GLY A 225 -2.72 4.76 -16.54
N LYS A 226 -2.64 3.84 -15.57
CA LYS A 226 -3.74 2.92 -15.19
C LYS A 226 -5.08 3.65 -15.00
N THR A 227 -5.13 4.55 -14.02
CA THR A 227 -6.35 5.28 -13.66
C THR A 227 -6.77 6.24 -14.78
N SER A 228 -5.84 6.89 -15.49
CA SER A 228 -6.18 7.75 -16.64
C SER A 228 -6.79 6.96 -17.80
N THR A 229 -6.35 5.71 -18.01
CA THR A 229 -6.94 4.82 -19.02
C THR A 229 -8.39 4.50 -18.67
N LEU A 230 -8.67 4.17 -17.41
CA LEU A 230 -10.03 3.92 -16.94
C LEU A 230 -10.93 5.16 -17.05
N VAL A 231 -10.42 6.35 -16.73
CA VAL A 231 -11.15 7.62 -16.87
C VAL A 231 -11.55 7.83 -18.34
N LYS A 232 -10.58 7.72 -19.25
CA LYS A 232 -10.81 7.89 -20.70
C LYS A 232 -11.74 6.81 -21.27
N TYR A 233 -11.68 5.60 -20.72
CA TYR A 233 -12.63 4.53 -21.05
C TYR A 233 -14.06 4.90 -20.66
N ALA A 234 -14.28 5.37 -19.43
CA ALA A 234 -15.59 5.79 -18.95
C ALA A 234 -16.15 7.02 -19.69
N GLU A 235 -15.28 7.95 -20.08
CA GLU A 235 -15.65 9.10 -20.93
C GLU A 235 -16.10 8.66 -22.33
N LYS A 236 -15.39 7.71 -22.94
CA LYS A 236 -15.73 7.19 -24.28
C LYS A 236 -17.08 6.46 -24.30
N PHE A 237 -17.38 5.71 -23.24
CA PHE A 237 -18.62 4.96 -23.11
C PHE A 237 -19.59 5.64 -22.13
N ALA A 238 -19.89 6.91 -22.39
CA ALA A 238 -20.68 7.77 -21.49
C ALA A 238 -22.11 7.24 -21.20
N ASP A 239 -22.68 6.43 -22.10
CA ASP A 239 -24.01 5.82 -21.94
C ASP A 239 -24.03 4.64 -20.94
N MET A 240 -22.86 4.15 -20.52
CA MET A 240 -22.73 3.03 -19.57
C MET A 240 -22.52 3.54 -18.15
N ASN A 241 -23.03 2.78 -17.18
CA ASN A 241 -22.82 3.03 -15.76
C ASN A 241 -21.67 2.18 -15.21
N PHE A 242 -20.70 2.82 -14.57
CA PHE A 242 -19.51 2.17 -14.05
C PHE A 242 -19.43 2.22 -12.53
N LEU A 243 -18.94 1.14 -11.94
CA LEU A 243 -18.51 1.10 -10.54
C LEU A 243 -16.99 1.02 -10.50
N TYR A 244 -16.35 2.06 -9.99
CA TYR A 244 -14.92 2.06 -9.72
C TYR A 244 -14.68 1.64 -8.27
N VAL A 245 -13.92 0.55 -8.10
CA VAL A 245 -13.48 0.02 -6.81
C VAL A 245 -11.96 -0.06 -6.73
N ALA A 246 -11.43 0.42 -5.61
CA ALA A 246 -10.02 0.31 -5.26
C ALA A 246 -9.87 -0.12 -3.79
N PHE A 247 -8.72 -0.70 -3.45
CA PHE A 247 -8.45 -1.13 -2.08
C PHE A 247 -8.33 0.06 -1.11
N ASN A 248 -7.72 1.15 -1.57
CA ASN A 248 -7.39 2.28 -0.72
C ASN A 248 -8.39 3.45 -0.84
N LYS A 249 -8.76 4.02 0.31
CA LYS A 249 -9.61 5.22 0.39
C LYS A 249 -9.00 6.41 -0.34
N ALA A 250 -7.69 6.65 -0.21
CA ALA A 250 -7.00 7.76 -0.89
C ALA A 250 -7.00 7.61 -2.42
N VAL A 251 -6.91 6.37 -2.93
CA VAL A 251 -7.02 6.08 -4.38
C VAL A 251 -8.46 6.34 -4.85
N THR A 252 -9.45 5.95 -4.06
CA THR A 252 -10.87 6.20 -4.35
C THR A 252 -11.24 7.68 -4.33
N GLU A 253 -10.74 8.44 -3.36
CA GLU A 253 -10.97 9.89 -3.26
C GLU A 253 -10.36 10.65 -4.44
N ARG A 254 -9.15 10.27 -4.87
CA ARG A 254 -8.57 10.79 -6.12
C ARG A 254 -9.41 10.42 -7.33
N GLY A 255 -9.90 9.18 -7.39
CA GLY A 255 -10.85 8.74 -8.42
C GLY A 255 -12.05 9.68 -8.52
N ARG A 256 -12.68 10.04 -7.39
CA ARG A 256 -13.84 10.94 -7.38
C ARG A 256 -13.59 12.32 -7.99
N SER A 257 -12.36 12.83 -7.92
CA SER A 257 -12.02 14.11 -8.53
C SER A 257 -11.77 14.05 -10.04
N VAL A 258 -11.50 12.86 -10.59
CA VAL A 258 -11.09 12.69 -12.01
C VAL A 258 -12.09 11.93 -12.86
N PHE A 259 -12.88 11.02 -12.30
CA PHE A 259 -13.84 10.23 -13.07
C PHE A 259 -15.09 11.04 -13.46
N PRO A 260 -15.68 10.77 -14.64
CA PRO A 260 -16.94 11.37 -15.06
C PRO A 260 -18.13 10.91 -14.21
N ARG A 261 -19.28 11.60 -14.36
CA ARG A 261 -20.48 11.43 -13.52
C ARG A 261 -21.13 10.04 -13.62
N ASN A 262 -20.90 9.31 -14.70
CA ASN A 262 -21.38 7.93 -14.90
C ASN A 262 -20.56 6.88 -14.11
N VAL A 263 -19.59 7.30 -13.30
CA VAL A 263 -18.74 6.41 -12.49
C VAL A 263 -18.98 6.64 -10.99
N THR A 264 -19.39 5.58 -10.30
CA THR A 264 -19.46 5.59 -8.83
C THR A 264 -18.14 5.08 -8.24
N CYS A 265 -17.46 5.90 -7.45
CA CYS A 265 -16.17 5.54 -6.82
C CYS A 265 -16.33 5.13 -5.34
N LYS A 266 -16.02 3.87 -5.02
CA LYS A 266 -16.14 3.29 -3.67
C LYS A 266 -14.98 2.33 -3.34
N THR A 267 -14.77 2.03 -2.06
CA THR A 267 -13.93 0.88 -1.65
C THR A 267 -14.82 -0.34 -1.39
N PHE A 268 -14.28 -1.55 -1.47
CA PHE A 268 -15.01 -2.78 -1.10
C PHE A 268 -15.56 -2.71 0.33
N HIS A 269 -14.74 -2.25 1.29
CA HIS A 269 -15.21 -2.04 2.67
C HIS A 269 -16.33 -1.01 2.76
N SER A 270 -16.33 0.05 1.94
CA SER A 270 -17.44 1.04 1.95
C SER A 270 -18.75 0.47 1.39
N LEU A 271 -18.68 -0.43 0.41
CA LEU A 271 -19.84 -1.16 -0.12
C LEU A 271 -20.40 -2.10 0.96
N ALA A 272 -19.53 -2.93 1.54
CA ALA A 272 -19.90 -3.85 2.61
C ALA A 272 -20.40 -3.13 3.87
N PHE A 273 -19.84 -1.97 4.20
CA PHE A 273 -20.28 -1.15 5.33
C PHE A 273 -21.73 -0.67 5.14
N GLY A 274 -22.10 -0.24 3.93
CA GLY A 274 -23.46 0.20 3.64
C GLY A 274 -24.51 -0.89 3.80
N SER A 275 -24.15 -2.15 3.47
CA SER A 275 -25.06 -3.31 3.53
C SER A 275 -25.07 -4.01 4.89
N VAL A 276 -23.90 -4.26 5.48
CA VAL A 276 -23.75 -5.08 6.71
C VAL A 276 -23.19 -4.25 7.87
N GLY A 277 -22.12 -3.50 7.63
CA GLY A 277 -21.37 -2.82 8.71
C GLY A 277 -22.18 -1.76 9.47
N LYS A 278 -23.15 -1.09 8.81
CA LYS A 278 -24.03 -0.08 9.41
C LYS A 278 -24.83 -0.65 10.59
N HIS A 279 -25.38 -1.86 10.45
CA HIS A 279 -26.15 -2.52 11.52
C HIS A 279 -25.30 -2.76 12.78
N TYR A 280 -24.05 -3.20 12.61
CA TYR A 280 -23.11 -3.38 13.73
C TYR A 280 -22.69 -2.05 14.37
N LYS A 281 -22.56 -0.98 13.57
CA LYS A 281 -22.25 0.37 14.07
C LYS A 281 -23.39 0.90 14.94
N GLU A 282 -24.63 0.78 14.48
CA GLU A 282 -25.82 1.26 15.19
C GLU A 282 -26.02 0.55 16.54
N LYS A 283 -25.68 -0.74 16.61
CA LYS A 283 -25.68 -1.52 17.87
C LYS A 283 -24.43 -1.25 18.75
N GLY A 284 -23.49 -0.43 18.28
CA GLY A 284 -22.23 -0.13 18.97
C GLY A 284 -21.30 -1.34 19.12
N LYS A 285 -21.46 -2.35 18.25
CA LYS A 285 -20.67 -3.60 18.23
C LYS A 285 -19.52 -3.54 17.22
N LEU A 286 -19.48 -2.50 16.39
CA LEU A 286 -18.43 -2.33 15.39
C LEU A 286 -17.12 -1.83 16.02
N ASN A 287 -16.03 -2.53 15.70
CA ASN A 287 -14.66 -2.08 15.90
C ASN A 287 -14.05 -1.75 14.53
N PHE A 288 -13.66 -0.50 14.31
CA PHE A 288 -13.04 -0.08 13.05
C PHE A 288 -11.62 -0.65 12.87
N SER A 289 -11.01 -1.14 13.95
CA SER A 289 -9.71 -1.79 13.96
C SER A 289 -9.83 -3.31 14.06
N LYS A 290 -8.71 -4.00 13.87
CA LYS A 290 -8.57 -5.42 14.21
C LYS A 290 -8.88 -5.64 15.69
N MET A 291 -9.38 -6.83 16.03
CA MET A 291 -9.50 -7.24 17.42
C MET A 291 -8.12 -7.29 18.05
N SER A 292 -7.98 -6.70 19.24
CA SER A 292 -6.70 -6.74 19.94
C SER A 292 -6.42 -8.18 20.40
N VAL A 293 -5.14 -8.57 20.40
CA VAL A 293 -4.72 -9.88 20.93
C VAL A 293 -5.20 -10.06 22.37
N TYR A 294 -5.20 -8.99 23.16
CA TYR A 294 -5.72 -8.99 24.51
C TYR A 294 -7.22 -9.33 24.57
N SER A 295 -8.03 -8.67 23.73
CA SER A 295 -9.47 -8.93 23.63
C SER A 295 -9.77 -10.36 23.19
N ILE A 296 -8.97 -10.94 22.30
CA ILE A 296 -9.13 -12.34 21.90
C ILE A 296 -8.69 -13.27 23.04
N SER A 297 -7.58 -12.95 23.71
CA SER A 297 -7.06 -13.76 24.81
C SER A 297 -7.99 -13.83 26.04
N SER A 298 -8.92 -12.89 26.19
CA SER A 298 -9.96 -12.97 27.24
C SER A 298 -11.17 -13.81 26.82
N LEU A 299 -11.30 -14.13 25.53
CA LEU A 299 -12.40 -14.92 24.96
C LEU A 299 -12.04 -16.42 24.81
N ILE A 300 -10.75 -16.74 24.73
CA ILE A 300 -10.28 -18.12 24.61
C ILE A 300 -10.51 -18.91 25.90
N ARG A 301 -10.89 -20.18 25.75
CA ARG A 301 -11.26 -21.06 26.87
C ARG A 301 -10.08 -21.92 27.29
N ASN A 302 -9.31 -22.43 26.35
CA ASN A 302 -8.18 -23.28 26.67
C ASN A 302 -6.97 -22.41 27.06
N ARG A 303 -6.44 -22.65 28.25
CA ARG A 303 -5.34 -21.87 28.86
C ARG A 303 -4.10 -22.72 29.13
N GLU A 304 -4.09 -23.97 28.68
CA GLU A 304 -3.02 -24.92 28.98
C GLU A 304 -1.87 -24.81 27.96
N GLY A 305 -0.65 -25.09 28.44
CA GLY A 305 0.57 -25.28 27.63
C GLY A 305 1.22 -24.00 27.09
N GLN A 306 0.45 -23.06 26.53
CA GLN A 306 0.97 -21.85 25.88
C GLN A 306 0.50 -20.55 26.56
N SER A 307 1.31 -19.50 26.42
CA SER A 307 0.91 -18.14 26.83
C SER A 307 -0.39 -17.71 26.13
N LEU A 308 -1.32 -17.13 26.90
CA LEU A 308 -2.57 -16.59 26.39
C LEU A 308 -2.37 -15.53 25.29
N PHE A 309 -1.25 -14.79 25.33
CA PHE A 309 -0.93 -13.83 24.28
C PHE A 309 -0.59 -14.52 22.96
N ILE A 310 0.20 -15.59 23.00
CA ILE A 310 0.55 -16.39 21.81
C ILE A 310 -0.72 -16.99 21.21
N ARG A 311 -1.55 -17.59 22.06
CA ARG A 311 -2.83 -18.16 21.64
C ARG A 311 -3.78 -17.12 21.06
N GLY A 312 -3.96 -15.99 21.74
CA GLY A 312 -4.78 -14.89 21.23
C GLY A 312 -4.28 -14.42 19.87
N LYS A 313 -2.96 -14.42 19.65
CA LYS A 313 -2.35 -14.08 18.36
C LYS A 313 -2.62 -15.14 17.29
N THR A 314 -2.47 -16.43 17.57
CA THR A 314 -2.73 -17.51 16.58
C THR A 314 -4.21 -17.60 16.21
N VAL A 315 -5.12 -17.43 17.18
CA VAL A 315 -6.57 -17.34 16.93
C VAL A 315 -6.91 -16.08 16.12
N SER A 316 -6.31 -14.92 16.44
CA SER A 316 -6.46 -13.70 15.65
C SER A 316 -6.02 -13.89 14.20
N GLN A 317 -4.88 -14.53 13.97
CA GLN A 317 -4.36 -14.83 12.64
C GLN A 317 -5.28 -15.80 11.89
N THR A 318 -5.88 -16.76 12.59
CA THR A 318 -6.84 -17.70 12.01
C THR A 318 -8.09 -16.96 11.50
N LEU A 319 -8.66 -16.08 12.32
CA LEU A 319 -9.79 -15.23 11.92
C LEU A 319 -9.44 -14.31 10.75
N GLU A 320 -8.28 -13.65 10.78
CA GLU A 320 -7.85 -12.76 9.70
C GLU A 320 -7.64 -13.50 8.38
N SER A 321 -7.06 -14.71 8.43
CA SER A 321 -6.87 -15.55 7.25
C SER A 321 -8.22 -15.99 6.67
N PHE A 322 -9.19 -16.35 7.52
CA PHE A 322 -10.56 -16.65 7.09
C PHE A 322 -11.29 -15.43 6.51
N PHE A 323 -11.14 -14.25 7.10
CA PHE A 323 -11.76 -13.03 6.56
C PHE A 323 -11.19 -12.65 5.19
N ALA A 324 -9.94 -12.99 4.92
CA ALA A 324 -9.31 -12.76 3.62
C ALA A 324 -9.60 -13.87 2.59
N SER A 325 -9.98 -15.09 3.01
CA SER A 325 -10.21 -16.23 2.11
C SER A 325 -11.57 -16.20 1.42
N ALA A 326 -11.73 -17.00 0.36
CA ALA A 326 -13.03 -17.21 -0.30
C ALA A 326 -13.91 -18.24 0.42
N ASP A 327 -13.35 -18.98 1.39
CA ASP A 327 -13.97 -20.14 2.03
C ASP A 327 -15.22 -19.78 2.83
N GLU A 328 -16.22 -20.66 2.85
CA GLU A 328 -17.47 -20.40 3.57
C GLU A 328 -17.36 -20.60 5.08
N GLU A 329 -16.44 -21.47 5.51
CA GLU A 329 -16.22 -21.83 6.91
C GLU A 329 -14.73 -21.79 7.31
N ILE A 330 -14.48 -21.67 8.62
CA ILE A 330 -13.13 -21.68 9.17
C ILE A 330 -12.62 -23.13 9.24
N CYS A 331 -11.58 -23.42 8.47
CA CYS A 331 -10.83 -24.69 8.48
C CYS A 331 -9.38 -24.56 8.98
N GLU A 332 -8.67 -25.69 9.12
CA GLU A 332 -7.27 -25.77 9.59
C GLU A 332 -6.25 -25.03 8.70
N GLU A 333 -6.56 -24.80 7.43
CA GLU A 333 -5.68 -24.06 6.50
C GLU A 333 -5.60 -22.56 6.85
N HIS A 334 -6.59 -22.03 7.57
CA HIS A 334 -6.54 -20.67 8.07
C HIS A 334 -5.60 -20.51 9.28
N ALA A 335 -5.29 -21.60 9.99
CA ALA A 335 -4.43 -21.54 11.15
C ALA A 335 -2.96 -21.35 10.71
N PRO A 336 -2.19 -20.48 11.41
CA PRO A 336 -0.80 -20.23 11.05
C PRO A 336 0.04 -21.51 11.12
N ILE A 337 1.00 -21.66 10.22
CA ILE A 337 1.95 -22.79 10.24
C ILE A 337 3.01 -22.59 11.34
N TRP A 338 3.38 -21.33 11.60
CA TRP A 338 4.45 -20.95 12.51
C TRP A 338 3.98 -19.86 13.47
N PHE A 339 4.49 -19.91 14.70
CA PHE A 339 4.36 -18.82 15.67
C PHE A 339 5.72 -18.48 16.29
N LYS A 340 5.80 -17.33 16.97
CA LYS A 340 6.96 -16.99 17.81
C LYS A 340 6.60 -17.20 19.27
N ASN A 341 7.41 -17.96 19.99
CA ASN A 341 7.21 -18.17 21.43
C ASN A 341 7.63 -16.94 22.25
N THR A 342 7.53 -17.03 23.58
CA THR A 342 7.93 -15.97 24.52
C THR A 342 9.40 -15.61 24.46
N HIS A 343 10.25 -16.50 23.94
CA HIS A 343 11.69 -16.29 23.74
C HIS A 343 12.02 -15.77 22.33
N GLY A 344 11.01 -15.47 21.51
CA GLY A 344 11.19 -15.00 20.13
C GLY A 344 11.55 -16.09 19.12
N GLU A 345 11.64 -17.35 19.54
CA GLU A 345 11.94 -18.50 18.70
C GLU A 345 10.75 -18.85 17.81
N ARG A 346 11.03 -19.14 16.53
CA ARG A 346 10.01 -19.58 15.58
C ARG A 346 9.75 -21.08 15.78
N ARG A 347 8.53 -21.45 16.15
CA ARG A 347 8.10 -22.85 16.33
C ARG A 347 6.92 -23.19 15.42
N LEU A 348 6.84 -24.46 15.04
CA LEU A 348 5.76 -25.00 14.24
C LEU A 348 4.51 -25.15 15.12
N VAL A 349 3.35 -24.77 14.61
CA VAL A 349 2.07 -24.98 15.30
C VAL A 349 1.68 -26.45 15.14
N SER A 350 1.44 -27.16 16.23
CA SER A 350 1.05 -28.57 16.17
C SER A 350 -0.33 -28.77 15.54
N ARG A 351 -0.66 -29.99 15.10
CA ARG A 351 -1.99 -30.28 14.55
C ARG A 351 -3.09 -30.09 15.59
N GLU A 352 -2.80 -30.46 16.82
CA GLU A 352 -3.71 -30.30 17.96
C GLU A 352 -3.96 -28.82 18.25
N GLU A 353 -2.90 -27.99 18.23
CA GLU A 353 -3.02 -26.54 18.40
C GLU A 353 -3.80 -25.89 17.26
N LYS A 354 -3.60 -26.34 16.01
CA LYS A 354 -4.42 -25.87 14.88
C LYS A 354 -5.90 -26.13 15.09
N LYS A 355 -6.27 -27.34 15.50
CA LYS A 355 -7.67 -27.71 15.79
C LYS A 355 -8.26 -26.82 16.89
N ILE A 356 -7.52 -26.62 17.98
CA ILE A 356 -7.96 -25.75 19.07
C ILE A 356 -8.15 -24.31 18.58
N ASN A 357 -7.20 -23.76 17.81
CA ASN A 357 -7.29 -22.41 17.26
C ASN A 357 -8.52 -22.24 16.36
N VAL A 358 -8.82 -23.25 15.53
CA VAL A 358 -9.98 -23.24 14.62
C VAL A 358 -11.29 -23.25 15.41
N GLU A 359 -11.44 -24.13 16.40
CA GLU A 359 -12.67 -24.23 17.19
C GLU A 359 -12.92 -22.95 18.00
N GLU A 360 -11.90 -22.35 18.60
CA GLU A 360 -12.03 -21.06 19.28
C GLU A 360 -12.33 -19.91 18.31
N ALA A 361 -11.71 -19.91 17.12
CA ALA A 361 -12.03 -18.94 16.08
C ALA A 361 -13.48 -19.08 15.60
N LYS A 362 -14.00 -20.30 15.43
CA LYS A 362 -15.41 -20.56 15.10
C LYS A 362 -16.36 -20.05 16.18
N GLU A 363 -16.05 -20.28 17.45
CA GLU A 363 -16.86 -19.79 18.57
C GLU A 363 -16.89 -18.25 18.58
N ILE A 364 -15.72 -17.61 18.49
CA ILE A 364 -15.61 -16.15 18.43
C ILE A 364 -16.37 -15.61 17.22
N TRP A 365 -16.21 -16.20 16.05
CA TRP A 365 -16.92 -15.79 14.84
C TRP A 365 -18.43 -15.93 14.97
N HIS A 366 -18.91 -17.05 15.52
CA HIS A 366 -20.32 -17.28 15.78
C HIS A 366 -20.91 -16.18 16.69
N ASN A 367 -20.20 -15.81 17.76
CA ASN A 367 -20.64 -14.74 18.66
C ASN A 367 -20.46 -13.33 18.07
N MET A 368 -19.46 -13.10 17.22
CA MET A 368 -19.32 -11.83 16.48
C MET A 368 -20.55 -11.56 15.61
N LYS A 369 -21.10 -12.59 14.95
CA LYS A 369 -22.26 -12.46 14.06
C LYS A 369 -23.54 -11.99 14.77
N LYS A 370 -23.79 -12.43 16.00
CA LYS A 370 -25.01 -12.09 16.75
C LYS A 370 -25.13 -10.57 16.97
N LEU A 371 -26.18 -9.91 16.50
CA LEU A 371 -26.32 -8.46 16.71
C LEU A 371 -26.66 -8.11 18.16
N ASP A 372 -27.39 -8.99 18.84
CA ASP A 372 -27.86 -8.83 20.22
C ASP A 372 -27.35 -10.00 21.10
N GLY A 373 -27.45 -9.86 22.43
CA GLY A 373 -27.10 -10.90 23.40
C GLY A 373 -25.69 -10.84 24.00
N ASP A 374 -24.83 -9.93 23.52
CA ASP A 374 -23.52 -9.64 24.13
C ASP A 374 -23.57 -8.27 24.82
N VAL A 375 -24.12 -8.25 26.04
CA VAL A 375 -24.31 -7.03 26.86
C VAL A 375 -22.99 -6.31 27.09
N GLU A 376 -21.91 -7.07 27.28
CA GLU A 376 -20.57 -6.55 27.53
C GLU A 376 -19.83 -6.16 26.23
N LYS A 377 -20.41 -6.43 25.06
CA LYS A 377 -19.84 -6.14 23.72
C LYS A 377 -18.41 -6.65 23.56
N LYS A 378 -18.13 -7.82 24.13
CA LYS A 378 -16.83 -8.50 24.07
C LYS A 378 -16.49 -8.94 22.64
N TYR A 379 -17.47 -9.41 21.88
CA TYR A 379 -17.30 -10.00 20.56
C TYR A 379 -17.49 -8.96 19.44
N LYS A 380 -16.64 -7.94 19.38
CA LYS A 380 -16.84 -6.86 18.39
C LYS A 380 -16.65 -7.33 16.94
N MET A 381 -17.50 -6.82 16.06
CA MET A 381 -17.36 -7.04 14.61
C MET A 381 -16.27 -6.13 14.06
N THR A 382 -15.35 -6.65 13.24
CA THR A 382 -14.28 -5.85 12.61
C THR A 382 -14.66 -5.43 11.20
N CYS A 383 -13.86 -4.54 10.60
CA CYS A 383 -14.02 -4.16 9.19
C CYS A 383 -13.92 -5.35 8.23
N ASP A 384 -12.94 -6.22 8.44
CA ASP A 384 -12.76 -7.41 7.61
C ASP A 384 -13.83 -8.47 7.93
N GLY A 385 -14.32 -8.52 9.17
CA GLY A 385 -15.41 -9.42 9.56
C GLY A 385 -16.75 -9.09 8.88
N TYR A 386 -17.17 -7.81 8.83
CA TYR A 386 -18.41 -7.48 8.09
C TYR A 386 -18.21 -7.61 6.58
N LEU A 387 -16.99 -7.38 6.08
CA LEU A 387 -16.67 -7.64 4.67
C LEU A 387 -16.82 -9.12 4.35
N LYS A 388 -16.36 -10.01 5.25
CA LYS A 388 -16.55 -11.45 5.14
C LYS A 388 -18.04 -11.82 5.13
N LEU A 389 -18.86 -11.27 6.03
CA LEU A 389 -20.32 -11.49 5.99
C LEU A 389 -20.95 -11.04 4.68
N TRP A 390 -20.53 -9.89 4.17
CA TRP A 390 -21.01 -9.40 2.89
C TRP A 390 -20.61 -10.33 1.74
N GLN A 391 -19.36 -10.83 1.72
CA GLN A 391 -18.90 -11.84 0.75
C GLN A 391 -19.75 -13.12 0.83
N LEU A 392 -19.98 -13.64 2.04
CA LEU A 392 -20.79 -14.84 2.26
C LEU A 392 -22.25 -14.67 1.82
N SER A 393 -22.79 -13.45 1.84
CA SER A 393 -24.13 -13.18 1.29
C SER A 393 -24.22 -13.20 -0.23
N LYS A 394 -23.10 -13.42 -0.94
CA LYS A 394 -23.00 -13.44 -2.41
C LYS A 394 -23.68 -12.21 -3.05
N PRO A 395 -23.17 -11.00 -2.76
CA PRO A 395 -23.86 -9.77 -3.07
C PRO A 395 -23.86 -9.52 -4.58
N GLN A 396 -24.96 -8.97 -5.10
CA GLN A 396 -25.07 -8.57 -6.50
C GLN A 396 -24.99 -7.05 -6.60
N LEU A 397 -23.98 -6.55 -7.31
CA LEU A 397 -23.73 -5.14 -7.56
C LEU A 397 -24.54 -4.68 -8.77
N SER A 398 -25.86 -4.66 -8.61
CA SER A 398 -26.81 -4.23 -9.65
C SER A 398 -26.71 -2.73 -9.95
N GLY A 399 -27.10 -2.33 -11.17
CA GLY A 399 -27.12 -0.92 -11.60
C GLY A 399 -25.83 -0.44 -12.27
N TYR A 400 -24.88 -1.34 -12.51
CA TYR A 400 -23.64 -1.05 -13.23
C TYR A 400 -23.50 -2.01 -14.42
N ASP A 401 -23.12 -1.46 -15.56
CA ASP A 401 -22.81 -2.23 -16.76
C ASP A 401 -21.39 -2.82 -16.67
N THR A 402 -20.49 -2.15 -15.95
CA THR A 402 -19.11 -2.61 -15.77
C THR A 402 -18.52 -2.18 -14.42
N ILE A 403 -17.71 -3.07 -13.84
CA ILE A 403 -16.94 -2.80 -12.62
C ILE A 403 -15.46 -2.66 -12.99
N PHE A 404 -14.86 -1.54 -12.61
CA PHE A 404 -13.42 -1.33 -12.65
C PHE A 404 -12.83 -1.68 -11.29
N VAL A 405 -11.91 -2.62 -11.28
CA VAL A 405 -11.12 -2.98 -10.10
C VAL A 405 -9.70 -2.46 -10.32
N ASP A 406 -9.40 -1.31 -9.74
CA ASP A 406 -8.05 -0.75 -9.74
C ASP A 406 -7.22 -1.35 -8.61
N GLU A 407 -5.91 -1.45 -8.83
CA GLU A 407 -4.95 -2.05 -7.90
C GLU A 407 -5.32 -3.51 -7.58
N ALA A 408 -5.78 -4.23 -8.61
CA ALA A 408 -6.31 -5.57 -8.48
C ALA A 408 -5.32 -6.56 -7.86
N GLN A 409 -4.01 -6.37 -8.01
CA GLN A 409 -2.98 -7.21 -7.39
C GLN A 409 -3.09 -7.28 -5.85
N ASP A 410 -3.72 -6.30 -5.22
CA ASP A 410 -3.88 -6.19 -3.77
C ASP A 410 -5.24 -6.70 -3.26
N CYS A 411 -6.07 -7.27 -4.13
CA CYS A 411 -7.32 -7.90 -3.71
C CYS A 411 -7.07 -9.18 -2.89
N THR A 412 -7.84 -9.36 -1.82
CA THR A 412 -7.89 -10.62 -1.07
C THR A 412 -8.79 -11.62 -1.81
N PRO A 413 -8.60 -12.94 -1.65
CA PRO A 413 -9.50 -13.94 -2.23
C PRO A 413 -10.99 -13.70 -1.94
N ALA A 414 -11.35 -13.19 -0.76
CA ALA A 414 -12.72 -12.79 -0.43
C ALA A 414 -13.26 -11.69 -1.38
N ILE A 415 -12.45 -10.67 -1.67
CA ILE A 415 -12.80 -9.60 -2.61
C ILE A 415 -12.91 -10.16 -4.03
N VAL A 416 -12.00 -11.05 -4.42
CA VAL A 416 -12.03 -11.70 -5.73
C VAL A 416 -13.31 -12.51 -5.91
N ASP A 417 -13.74 -13.26 -4.90
CA ASP A 417 -15.01 -14.01 -4.94
C ASP A 417 -16.22 -13.09 -5.14
N ILE A 418 -16.24 -11.92 -4.47
CA ILE A 418 -17.27 -10.91 -4.72
C ILE A 418 -17.21 -10.41 -6.17
N VAL A 419 -16.03 -10.08 -6.69
CA VAL A 419 -15.89 -9.56 -8.06
C VAL A 419 -16.31 -10.62 -9.10
N LEU A 420 -15.87 -11.87 -8.94
CA LEU A 420 -16.12 -12.93 -9.91
C LEU A 420 -17.56 -13.43 -9.92
N SER A 421 -18.33 -13.18 -8.86
CA SER A 421 -19.76 -13.50 -8.78
C SER A 421 -20.67 -12.46 -9.45
N GLN A 422 -20.10 -11.37 -10.00
CA GLN A 422 -20.85 -10.36 -10.73
C GLN A 422 -21.11 -10.79 -12.19
N THR A 423 -22.27 -10.42 -12.72
CA THR A 423 -22.72 -10.78 -14.08
C THR A 423 -22.39 -9.72 -15.12
N CYS A 424 -22.05 -8.50 -14.70
CA CYS A 424 -21.67 -7.40 -15.56
C CYS A 424 -20.23 -7.54 -16.09
N GLY A 425 -19.80 -6.60 -16.94
CA GLY A 425 -18.41 -6.57 -17.41
C GLY A 425 -17.45 -6.26 -16.26
N ILE A 426 -16.26 -6.87 -16.26
CA ILE A 426 -15.24 -6.63 -15.24
C ILE A 426 -13.94 -6.24 -15.91
N ILE A 427 -13.36 -5.09 -15.51
CA ILE A 427 -12.01 -4.68 -15.90
C ILE A 427 -11.14 -4.63 -14.65
N LEU A 428 -10.17 -5.54 -14.58
CA LEU A 428 -9.16 -5.58 -13.53
C LEU A 428 -7.89 -4.89 -14.05
N VAL A 429 -7.43 -3.85 -13.37
CA VAL A 429 -6.19 -3.15 -13.71
C VAL A 429 -5.27 -3.13 -12.49
N GLY A 430 -3.97 -3.25 -12.72
CA GLY A 430 -3.00 -3.17 -11.64
C GLY A 430 -1.58 -3.48 -12.09
N ASP A 431 -0.63 -3.32 -11.17
CA ASP A 431 0.78 -3.66 -11.37
C ASP A 431 1.14 -4.91 -10.54
N PRO A 432 1.38 -6.06 -11.17
CA PRO A 432 1.74 -7.28 -10.45
C PRO A 432 3.03 -7.17 -9.61
N HIS A 433 3.87 -6.16 -9.87
CA HIS A 433 5.10 -5.90 -9.14
C HIS A 433 4.94 -4.88 -8.00
N GLN A 434 3.77 -4.25 -7.85
CA GLN A 434 3.45 -3.32 -6.76
C GLN A 434 2.42 -3.89 -5.77
N GLN A 435 2.63 -5.14 -5.34
CA GLN A 435 1.78 -5.73 -4.32
C GLN A 435 2.22 -5.26 -2.92
N ILE A 436 1.40 -4.44 -2.26
CA ILE A 436 1.72 -3.80 -0.98
C ILE A 436 0.89 -4.35 0.18
N TYR A 437 -0.22 -5.05 -0.09
CA TYR A 437 -1.17 -5.51 0.93
C TYR A 437 -1.12 -7.02 1.24
N THR A 438 -0.02 -7.72 0.90
CA THR A 438 0.17 -9.16 1.20
C THR A 438 -0.01 -9.51 2.67
N PHE A 439 0.37 -8.62 3.58
CA PHE A 439 0.19 -8.81 5.03
C PHE A 439 -1.28 -8.85 5.49
N ARG A 440 -2.23 -8.52 4.61
CA ARG A 440 -3.68 -8.67 4.82
C ARG A 440 -4.26 -9.89 4.13
N GLY A 441 -3.42 -10.80 3.62
CA GLY A 441 -3.86 -11.97 2.86
C GLY A 441 -4.17 -11.68 1.39
N ALA A 442 -3.73 -10.53 0.85
CA ALA A 442 -3.83 -10.26 -0.58
C ALA A 442 -2.98 -11.25 -1.38
N VAL A 443 -3.57 -11.82 -2.42
CA VAL A 443 -2.89 -12.69 -3.39
C VAL A 443 -2.89 -11.96 -4.73
N ASN A 444 -1.83 -12.11 -5.53
CA ASN A 444 -1.70 -11.39 -6.79
C ASN A 444 -2.77 -11.86 -7.79
N THR A 445 -3.92 -11.20 -7.70
CA THR A 445 -5.17 -11.55 -8.37
C THR A 445 -5.05 -11.45 -9.89
N LEU A 446 -4.14 -10.59 -10.37
CA LEU A 446 -3.87 -10.44 -11.79
C LEU A 446 -3.37 -11.73 -12.44
N TYR A 447 -2.65 -12.58 -11.70
CA TYR A 447 -2.19 -13.87 -12.20
C TYR A 447 -3.21 -15.00 -12.02
N SER A 448 -4.03 -14.98 -10.97
CA SER A 448 -4.93 -16.09 -10.64
C SER A 448 -6.33 -15.97 -11.27
N VAL A 449 -6.79 -14.77 -11.62
CA VAL A 449 -8.16 -14.58 -12.11
C VAL A 449 -8.34 -15.04 -13.56
N PRO A 450 -9.36 -15.89 -13.83
CA PRO A 450 -9.80 -16.21 -15.19
C PRO A 450 -10.22 -14.96 -15.95
N HIS A 451 -9.83 -14.88 -17.21
CA HIS A 451 -10.05 -13.71 -18.05
C HIS A 451 -10.45 -14.14 -19.46
N THR A 452 -11.23 -13.28 -20.11
CA THR A 452 -11.56 -13.38 -21.54
C THR A 452 -10.52 -12.67 -22.39
N HIS A 453 -9.95 -11.57 -21.88
CA HIS A 453 -9.01 -10.73 -22.60
C HIS A 453 -7.94 -10.20 -21.65
N VAL A 454 -6.72 -10.02 -22.17
CA VAL A 454 -5.60 -9.36 -21.48
C VAL A 454 -5.04 -8.26 -22.36
N TYR A 455 -4.80 -7.11 -21.75
CA TYR A 455 -4.07 -5.99 -22.31
C TYR A 455 -2.87 -5.65 -21.43
N TYR A 456 -1.91 -4.92 -22.01
CA TYR A 456 -0.72 -4.47 -21.33
C TYR A 456 -0.61 -2.95 -21.44
N LEU A 457 -0.21 -2.31 -20.34
CA LEU A 457 0.16 -0.89 -20.29
C LEU A 457 1.62 -0.80 -19.82
N THR A 458 2.52 -0.80 -20.78
CA THR A 458 3.97 -0.74 -20.58
C THR A 458 4.57 0.64 -20.85
N GLN A 459 3.81 1.54 -21.49
CA GLN A 459 4.24 2.88 -21.91
C GLN A 459 3.43 4.00 -21.29
#